data_AF-A0A436DD07-F1
#
_entry.id   AF-A0A436DD07-F1
#
_cell.length_a   1.000
_cell.length_b   1.000
_cell.length_c   1.000
_cell.angle_alpha   90.00
_cell.angle_beta   90.00
_cell.angle_gamma   90.00
#
_symmetry.space_group_name_H-M   'P 1'
#
loop_
_entity.id
_entity.type
_entity.pdbx_description
1 polymer ?
#
loop_
_entity_poly.entity_id
_entity_poly.type
_entity_poly.pdbx_seq_one_letter_code
_entity_poly.pdbx_strand_id
1 'polypeptide(L)'
;MKRLGRFLGLLLIVVALAVTTGTLVPRPLWPAAAAMPAATRHILVLNNPIHTDIAIPVDDAVRRRFHFLVDAGIPADRPEVRYIVFGWGGRAFYLETPTWSELKAVPVMKALTLDSSVMHVDVAGDILEPRPDIAGFDITEDRFAALLDFIDASFQRGPEGPILVPDAAYSRFDGFYEANGHFNALIGCNTWTAAALRTAGLRTGWWNPLPVSLGLSMRLYN
;
A
#
# COMPACT_ATOMS: atom_id res chain seq x y z
N MET A 1 33.74 6.43 -26.61
CA MET A 1 32.34 6.69 -27.02
C MET A 1 31.57 5.42 -27.41
N LYS A 2 31.97 4.65 -28.44
CA LYS A 2 31.24 3.43 -28.88
C LYS A 2 31.08 2.32 -27.81
N ARG A 3 32.10 2.12 -26.95
CA ARG A 3 32.04 1.14 -25.84
C ARG A 3 31.10 1.58 -24.72
N LEU A 4 31.09 2.87 -24.38
CA LEU A 4 30.17 3.46 -23.39
C LEU A 4 28.71 3.37 -23.86
N GLY A 5 28.45 3.69 -25.14
CA GLY A 5 27.10 3.54 -25.71
C GLY A 5 26.58 2.11 -25.73
N ARG A 6 27.44 1.12 -26.01
CA ARG A 6 27.09 -0.31 -25.93
C ARG A 6 26.79 -0.75 -24.50
N PHE A 7 27.58 -0.29 -23.53
CA PHE A 7 27.35 -0.59 -22.11
C PHE A 7 26.03 0.01 -21.62
N LEU A 8 25.75 1.27 -21.94
CA LEU A 8 24.49 1.94 -21.60
C LEU A 8 23.29 1.25 -22.29
N GLY A 9 23.43 0.86 -23.55
CA GLY A 9 22.39 0.12 -24.27
C GLY A 9 22.09 -1.25 -23.63
N LEU A 10 23.14 -2.00 -23.26
CA LEU A 10 22.98 -3.28 -22.56
C LEU A 10 22.32 -3.08 -21.18
N LEU A 11 22.74 -2.07 -20.43
CA LEU A 11 22.15 -1.74 -19.13
C LEU A 11 20.65 -1.44 -19.25
N LEU A 12 20.25 -0.64 -20.24
CA LEU A 12 18.84 -0.35 -20.49
C LEU A 12 18.03 -1.60 -20.82
N ILE A 13 18.58 -2.52 -21.63
CA ILE A 13 17.93 -3.78 -21.95
C ILE A 13 17.75 -4.64 -20.69
N VAL A 14 18.78 -4.74 -19.85
CA VAL A 14 18.71 -5.50 -18.59
C VAL A 14 17.67 -4.92 -17.63
N VAL A 15 17.64 -3.59 -17.49
CA VAL A 15 16.65 -2.91 -16.65
C VAL A 15 15.24 -3.12 -17.21
N ALA A 16 15.04 -2.96 -18.51
CA ALA A 16 13.74 -3.18 -19.15
C ALA A 16 13.27 -4.62 -18.97
N LEU A 17 14.17 -5.60 -19.13
CA LEU A 17 13.86 -7.01 -18.90
C LEU A 17 13.47 -7.25 -17.44
N ALA A 18 14.22 -6.70 -16.47
CA ALA A 18 13.94 -6.85 -15.04
C ALA A 18 12.59 -6.22 -14.64
N VAL A 19 12.26 -5.03 -15.16
CA VAL A 19 10.95 -4.40 -14.94
C VAL A 19 9.83 -5.25 -15.54
N THR A 20 10.03 -5.75 -16.75
CA THR A 20 9.05 -6.54 -17.49
C THR A 20 8.80 -7.88 -16.79
N THR A 21 9.84 -8.64 -16.47
CA THR A 21 9.70 -9.93 -15.77
C THR A 21 9.19 -9.72 -14.35
N GLY A 22 9.67 -8.69 -13.64
CA GLY A 22 9.18 -8.32 -12.32
C GLY A 22 7.68 -8.02 -12.30
N THR A 23 7.17 -7.36 -13.34
CA THR A 23 5.73 -7.02 -13.44
C THR A 23 4.89 -8.20 -13.93
N LEU A 24 5.39 -8.99 -14.89
CA LEU A 24 4.62 -9.99 -15.65
C LEU A 24 4.80 -11.44 -15.21
N VAL A 25 5.71 -11.73 -14.27
CA VAL A 25 5.78 -13.05 -13.64
C VAL A 25 5.00 -12.99 -12.33
N PRO A 26 3.94 -13.80 -12.15
CA PRO A 26 3.14 -13.75 -10.94
C PRO A 26 3.89 -14.31 -9.73
N ARG A 27 3.60 -13.76 -8.56
CA ARG A 27 3.98 -14.28 -7.25
C ARG A 27 2.73 -14.36 -6.36
N PRO A 28 2.36 -15.56 -5.85
CA PRO A 28 2.90 -16.87 -6.21
C PRO A 28 2.67 -17.25 -7.68
N LEU A 29 3.50 -18.16 -8.22
CA LEU A 29 3.43 -18.60 -9.63
C LEU A 29 2.11 -19.30 -9.96
N TRP A 30 1.62 -20.12 -9.03
CA TRP A 30 0.35 -20.82 -9.15
C TRP A 30 -0.70 -20.14 -8.27
N PRO A 31 -1.96 -20.05 -8.74
CA PRO A 31 -3.04 -19.58 -7.89
C PRO A 31 -3.20 -20.53 -6.70
N ALA A 32 -3.52 -19.97 -5.54
CA ALA A 32 -3.96 -20.78 -4.41
C ALA A 32 -5.22 -21.56 -4.80
N ALA A 33 -5.38 -22.78 -4.28
CA ALA A 33 -6.58 -23.55 -4.50
C ALA A 33 -7.82 -22.71 -4.12
N ALA A 34 -8.85 -22.77 -4.95
CA ALA A 34 -10.11 -22.11 -4.65
C ALA A 34 -10.62 -22.68 -3.31
N ALA A 35 -10.81 -21.82 -2.32
CA ALA A 35 -11.47 -22.21 -1.10
C ALA A 35 -12.89 -22.66 -1.44
N MET A 36 -13.42 -23.62 -0.68
CA MET A 36 -14.85 -23.91 -0.68
C MET A 36 -15.65 -22.62 -0.44
N PRO A 37 -16.92 -22.52 -0.85
CA PRO A 37 -17.73 -21.33 -0.58
C PRO A 37 -17.67 -21.00 0.91
N ALA A 38 -16.98 -19.91 1.22
CA ALA A 38 -16.70 -19.39 2.54
C ALA A 38 -17.12 -17.92 2.56
N ALA A 39 -17.42 -17.39 3.74
CA ALA A 39 -17.66 -15.96 3.89
C ALA A 39 -16.46 -15.17 3.34
N THR A 40 -16.76 -14.13 2.56
CA THR A 40 -15.75 -13.27 1.95
C THR A 40 -15.86 -11.85 2.49
N ARG A 41 -14.74 -11.15 2.44
CA ARG A 41 -14.56 -9.75 2.81
C ARG A 41 -14.12 -9.00 1.57
N HIS A 42 -14.83 -7.92 1.28
CA HIS A 42 -14.55 -7.09 0.13
C HIS A 42 -13.54 -6.00 0.50
N ILE A 43 -12.30 -6.13 0.02
CA ILE A 43 -11.25 -5.12 0.19
C ILE A 43 -11.09 -4.31 -1.09
N LEU A 44 -10.61 -3.07 -0.96
CA LEU A 44 -10.34 -2.21 -2.11
C LEU A 44 -8.87 -1.84 -2.17
N VAL A 45 -8.34 -1.74 -3.37
CA VAL A 45 -7.07 -1.05 -3.64
C VAL A 45 -7.39 0.29 -4.27
N LEU A 46 -7.03 1.36 -3.58
CA LEU A 46 -7.16 2.73 -4.08
C LEU A 46 -5.86 3.11 -4.79
N ASN A 47 -5.97 3.67 -5.98
CA ASN A 47 -4.84 3.94 -6.85
C ASN A 47 -4.89 5.38 -7.36
N ASN A 48 -3.82 6.13 -7.17
CA ASN A 48 -3.64 7.43 -7.82
C ASN A 48 -2.37 7.41 -8.70
N PRO A 49 -2.07 8.47 -9.48
CA PRO A 49 -0.96 8.44 -10.42
C PRO A 49 0.42 8.08 -9.84
N ILE A 50 0.62 8.22 -8.53
CA ILE A 50 1.91 8.02 -7.86
C ILE A 50 1.87 7.08 -6.65
N HIS A 51 0.70 6.67 -6.18
CA HIS A 51 0.55 5.99 -4.89
C HIS A 51 -0.62 4.99 -4.87
N THR A 52 -0.52 3.97 -4.01
CA THR A 52 -1.59 2.99 -3.76
C THR A 52 -1.82 2.75 -2.27
N ASP A 53 -3.09 2.60 -1.91
CA ASP A 53 -3.57 2.29 -0.56
C ASP A 53 -4.47 1.06 -0.57
N ILE A 54 -4.69 0.48 0.62
CA ILE A 54 -5.65 -0.61 0.82
C ILE A 54 -6.76 -0.15 1.77
N ALA A 55 -8.00 -0.21 1.30
CA ALA A 55 -9.17 0.00 2.13
C ALA A 55 -9.72 -1.35 2.60
N ILE A 56 -9.84 -1.52 3.91
CA ILE A 56 -10.42 -2.71 4.53
C ILE A 56 -11.81 -2.41 5.08
N PRO A 57 -12.79 -3.33 4.92
CA PRO A 57 -14.14 -3.13 5.44
C PRO A 57 -14.14 -3.20 6.97
N VAL A 58 -14.96 -2.36 7.58
CA VAL A 58 -15.01 -2.20 9.04
C VAL A 58 -16.16 -2.98 9.65
N ASP A 59 -15.84 -3.81 10.64
CA ASP A 59 -16.77 -4.40 11.59
C ASP A 59 -16.26 -4.23 13.04
N ASP A 60 -16.96 -4.80 14.01
CA ASP A 60 -16.59 -4.69 15.42
C ASP A 60 -15.20 -5.28 15.73
N ALA A 61 -14.77 -6.33 15.01
CA ALA A 61 -13.46 -6.94 15.21
C ALA A 61 -12.34 -6.01 14.68
N VAL A 62 -12.54 -5.42 13.51
CA VAL A 62 -11.63 -4.42 12.93
C VAL A 62 -11.56 -3.18 13.81
N ARG A 63 -12.70 -2.65 14.31
CA ARG A 63 -12.72 -1.51 15.23
C ARG A 63 -11.97 -1.79 16.53
N ARG A 64 -12.14 -2.97 17.12
CA ARG A 64 -11.37 -3.38 18.31
C ARG A 64 -9.88 -3.48 18.02
N ARG A 65 -9.50 -4.03 16.87
CA ARG A 65 -8.09 -4.20 16.50
C ARG A 65 -7.37 -2.85 16.31
N PHE A 66 -8.03 -1.90 15.65
CA PHE A 66 -7.47 -0.58 15.35
C PHE A 66 -8.03 0.53 16.26
N HIS A 67 -8.38 0.19 17.52
CA HIS A 67 -8.95 1.16 18.46
C HIS A 67 -8.02 2.35 18.73
N PHE A 68 -6.71 2.15 18.64
CA PHE A 68 -5.69 3.19 18.82
C PHE A 68 -5.89 4.40 17.87
N LEU A 69 -6.63 4.23 16.76
CA LEU A 69 -7.00 5.33 15.88
C LEU A 69 -7.92 6.32 16.61
N VAL A 70 -8.90 5.82 17.37
CA VAL A 70 -9.82 6.63 18.17
C VAL A 70 -9.06 7.35 19.29
N ASP A 71 -8.13 6.66 19.95
CA ASP A 71 -7.27 7.24 20.98
C ASP A 71 -6.40 8.39 20.43
N ALA A 72 -6.04 8.32 19.14
CA ALA A 72 -5.32 9.37 18.40
C ALA A 72 -6.23 10.46 17.82
N GLY A 73 -7.55 10.41 18.06
CA GLY A 73 -8.52 11.40 17.59
C GLY A 73 -9.07 11.17 16.17
N ILE A 74 -8.72 10.05 15.52
CA ILE A 74 -9.30 9.63 14.25
C ILE A 74 -10.68 8.99 14.53
N PRO A 75 -11.78 9.44 13.90
CA PRO A 75 -13.14 9.01 14.25
C PRO A 75 -13.50 7.64 13.64
N ALA A 76 -12.66 6.63 13.85
CA ALA A 76 -12.78 5.27 13.32
C ALA A 76 -13.88 4.42 13.98
N ASP A 77 -14.52 4.92 15.04
CA ASP A 77 -15.66 4.32 15.75
C ASP A 77 -17.02 4.82 15.24
N ARG A 78 -17.03 5.82 14.37
CA ARG A 78 -18.26 6.41 13.83
C ARG A 78 -19.05 5.40 12.99
N PRO A 79 -20.40 5.40 13.09
CA PRO A 79 -21.26 4.46 12.37
C PRO A 79 -21.24 4.65 10.85
N GLU A 80 -20.87 5.85 10.38
CA GLU A 80 -20.72 6.17 8.96
C GLU A 80 -19.44 5.59 8.36
N VAL A 81 -18.44 5.23 9.18
CA VAL A 81 -17.18 4.65 8.69
C VAL A 81 -17.44 3.23 8.21
N ARG A 82 -17.14 2.98 6.94
CA ARG A 82 -17.26 1.69 6.25
C ARG A 82 -15.91 1.08 5.94
N TYR A 83 -14.90 1.91 5.73
CA TYR A 83 -13.53 1.49 5.44
C TYR A 83 -12.51 2.21 6.31
N ILE A 84 -11.45 1.49 6.69
CA ILE A 84 -10.18 2.10 7.11
C ILE A 84 -9.21 1.92 5.95
N VAL A 85 -8.58 3.02 5.54
CA VAL A 85 -7.64 3.09 4.43
C VAL A 85 -6.22 3.12 5.00
N PHE A 86 -5.36 2.22 4.54
CA PHE A 86 -3.97 2.12 4.96
C PHE A 86 -3.02 2.32 3.79
N GLY A 87 -2.06 3.23 3.99
CA GLY A 87 -0.92 3.46 3.13
C GLY A 87 0.39 3.26 3.87
N TRP A 88 1.45 2.94 3.14
CA TRP A 88 2.82 2.88 3.65
C TRP A 88 3.75 3.61 2.70
N GLY A 89 4.66 4.43 3.21
CA GLY A 89 5.52 5.23 2.34
C GLY A 89 6.62 5.98 3.08
N GLY A 90 7.43 6.71 2.33
CA GLY A 90 8.57 7.45 2.88
C GLY A 90 8.10 8.58 3.78
N ARG A 91 8.69 8.65 4.97
CA ARG A 91 8.37 9.68 5.96
C ARG A 91 8.56 11.09 5.40
N ALA A 92 9.70 11.35 4.76
CA ALA A 92 9.96 12.65 4.15
C ALA A 92 9.02 12.91 2.97
N PHE A 93 8.73 11.90 2.16
CA PHE A 93 7.82 12.04 1.02
C PHE A 93 6.41 12.44 1.45
N TYR A 94 5.83 11.74 2.43
CA TYR A 94 4.48 12.02 2.91
C TYR A 94 4.37 13.32 3.71
N LEU A 95 5.31 13.59 4.60
CA LEU A 95 5.20 14.70 5.56
C LEU A 95 5.71 16.03 5.01
N GLU A 96 6.69 16.02 4.10
CA GLU A 96 7.24 17.25 3.49
C GLU A 96 6.48 17.66 2.21
N THR A 97 5.56 16.82 1.71
CA THR A 97 4.80 17.07 0.45
C THR A 97 3.28 17.02 0.67
N PRO A 98 2.69 17.84 1.56
CA PRO A 98 1.29 17.75 1.94
C PRO A 98 0.29 18.09 0.82
N THR A 99 0.71 18.87 -0.18
CA THR A 99 -0.07 19.07 -1.41
C THR A 99 0.69 18.48 -2.59
N TRP A 100 0.07 17.56 -3.32
CA TRP A 100 0.72 16.84 -4.42
C TRP A 100 1.13 17.76 -5.59
N SER A 101 0.57 18.97 -5.67
CA SER A 101 1.01 20.05 -6.57
C SER A 101 2.40 20.60 -6.22
N GLU A 102 2.89 20.34 -5.01
CA GLU A 102 4.19 20.79 -4.50
C GLU A 102 5.28 19.72 -4.59
N LEU A 103 5.11 18.69 -5.43
CA LEU A 103 6.19 17.76 -5.80
C LEU A 103 7.36 18.54 -6.44
N LYS A 104 8.23 19.10 -5.59
CA LYS A 104 9.49 19.72 -5.97
C LYS A 104 10.50 18.63 -6.29
N ALA A 105 11.52 18.96 -7.08
CA ALA A 105 12.58 18.01 -7.43
C ALA A 105 13.34 17.46 -6.20
N VAL A 106 13.37 18.17 -5.07
CA VAL A 106 14.15 17.80 -3.88
C VAL A 106 13.54 16.63 -3.07
N PRO A 107 12.23 16.61 -2.73
CA PRO A 107 11.57 15.42 -2.19
C PRO A 107 11.72 14.17 -3.07
N VAL A 108 11.68 14.33 -4.39
CA VAL A 108 11.88 13.24 -5.35
C VAL A 108 13.31 12.68 -5.26
N MET A 109 14.32 13.53 -5.08
CA MET A 109 15.71 13.09 -4.89
C MET A 109 15.92 12.37 -3.55
N LYS A 110 15.27 12.79 -2.46
CA LYS A 110 15.28 12.04 -1.19
C LYS A 110 14.55 10.70 -1.32
N ALA A 111 13.44 10.64 -2.06
CA ALA A 111 12.73 9.39 -2.35
C ALA A 111 13.58 8.41 -3.18
N LEU A 112 14.56 8.89 -3.95
CA LEU A 112 15.56 8.03 -4.61
C LEU A 112 16.64 7.51 -3.63
N THR A 113 16.75 8.11 -2.43
CA THR A 113 17.64 7.66 -1.34
C THR A 113 16.87 6.87 -0.28
N LEU A 114 17.60 6.25 0.65
CA LEU A 114 17.00 5.49 1.75
C LEU A 114 16.33 6.44 2.75
N ASP A 115 15.03 6.27 2.98
CA ASP A 115 14.23 7.00 3.95
C ASP A 115 13.62 6.05 4.99
N SER A 116 13.31 6.58 6.17
CA SER A 116 12.37 5.98 7.11
C SER A 116 10.97 5.90 6.52
N SER A 117 10.12 5.04 7.07
CA SER A 117 8.76 4.85 6.56
C SER A 117 7.70 5.19 7.62
N VAL A 118 6.53 5.60 7.14
CA VAL A 118 5.33 5.85 7.94
C VAL A 118 4.13 5.12 7.36
N MET A 119 3.21 4.76 8.24
CA MET A 119 1.87 4.31 7.92
C MET A 119 0.97 5.54 7.86
N HIS A 120 0.28 5.72 6.74
CA HIS A 120 -0.83 6.67 6.62
C HIS A 120 -2.12 5.91 6.88
N VAL A 121 -2.98 6.42 7.77
CA VAL A 121 -4.27 5.80 8.08
C VAL A 121 -5.36 6.84 7.95
N ASP A 122 -6.39 6.55 7.17
CA ASP A 122 -7.57 7.40 6.95
C ASP A 122 -8.85 6.58 7.11
N VAL A 123 -9.99 7.25 7.31
CA VAL A 123 -11.31 6.61 7.39
C VAL A 123 -12.24 7.10 6.31
N ALA A 124 -12.97 6.17 5.71
CA ALA A 124 -13.91 6.46 4.64
C ALA A 124 -15.30 5.88 4.92
N GLY A 125 -16.32 6.57 4.42
CA GLY A 125 -17.67 6.03 4.30
C GLY A 125 -17.78 5.07 3.12
N ASP A 126 -18.96 4.96 2.52
CA ASP A 126 -19.16 4.13 1.32
C ASP A 126 -18.29 4.63 0.16
N ILE A 127 -17.53 3.69 -0.43
CA ILE A 127 -16.73 3.91 -1.63
C ILE A 127 -17.48 3.25 -2.80
N LEU A 128 -17.92 4.06 -3.76
CA LEU A 128 -18.69 3.58 -4.91
C LEU A 128 -17.78 2.91 -5.95
N GLU A 129 -18.23 1.75 -6.45
CA GLU A 129 -17.63 0.99 -7.55
C GLU A 129 -18.64 0.79 -8.70
N PRO A 130 -18.18 0.63 -9.96
CA PRO A 130 -16.78 0.59 -10.39
C PRO A 130 -16.20 1.99 -10.63
N ARG A 131 -14.91 2.16 -10.32
CA ARG A 131 -14.13 3.37 -10.70
C ARG A 131 -12.76 2.94 -11.23
N PRO A 132 -12.16 3.67 -12.20
CA PRO A 132 -10.91 3.26 -12.83
C PRO A 132 -9.69 3.28 -11.88
N ASP A 133 -9.79 4.04 -10.80
CA ASP A 133 -8.81 4.23 -9.73
C ASP A 133 -9.04 3.30 -8.52
N ILE A 134 -10.02 2.40 -8.59
CA ILE A 134 -10.39 1.50 -7.50
C ILE A 134 -10.50 0.07 -8.03
N ALA A 135 -9.85 -0.87 -7.34
CA ALA A 135 -9.97 -2.29 -7.64
C ALA A 135 -10.45 -3.05 -6.39
N GLY A 136 -11.65 -3.61 -6.45
CA GLY A 136 -12.24 -4.44 -5.40
C GLY A 136 -11.90 -5.92 -5.53
N PHE A 137 -11.70 -6.59 -4.39
CA PHE A 137 -11.40 -8.01 -4.32
C PHE A 137 -12.12 -8.67 -3.14
N ASP A 138 -12.79 -9.80 -3.42
CA ASP A 138 -13.34 -10.67 -2.40
C ASP A 138 -12.30 -11.68 -1.92
N ILE A 139 -11.97 -11.62 -0.63
CA ILE A 139 -11.02 -12.54 0.00
C ILE A 139 -11.69 -13.29 1.16
N THR A 140 -11.30 -14.53 1.40
CA THR A 140 -11.84 -15.34 2.50
C THR A 140 -11.46 -14.74 3.86
N GLU A 141 -12.23 -15.05 4.91
CA GLU A 141 -11.95 -14.57 6.27
C GLU A 141 -10.51 -14.85 6.74
N ASP A 142 -9.97 -16.05 6.50
CA ASP A 142 -8.58 -16.37 6.90
C ASP A 142 -7.54 -15.47 6.19
N ARG A 143 -7.80 -15.11 4.93
CA ARG A 143 -6.93 -14.21 4.14
C ARG A 143 -7.09 -12.77 4.60
N PHE A 144 -8.30 -12.38 4.99
CA PHE A 144 -8.55 -11.08 5.59
C PHE A 144 -7.83 -10.95 6.94
N ALA A 145 -7.91 -11.96 7.81
CA ALA A 145 -7.17 -12.00 9.08
C ALA A 145 -5.65 -11.87 8.85
N ALA A 146 -5.09 -12.62 7.88
CA ALA A 146 -3.68 -12.50 7.51
C ALA A 146 -3.31 -11.10 6.99
N LEU A 147 -4.20 -10.45 6.24
CA LEU A 147 -4.03 -9.05 5.82
C LEU A 147 -4.03 -8.10 7.02
N LEU A 148 -4.94 -8.28 7.98
CA LEU A 148 -4.96 -7.46 9.20
C LEU A 148 -3.68 -7.61 10.01
N ASP A 149 -3.14 -8.83 10.13
CA ASP A 149 -1.86 -9.09 10.79
C ASP A 149 -0.69 -8.43 10.05
N PHE A 150 -0.69 -8.45 8.72
CA PHE A 150 0.32 -7.77 7.91
C PHE A 150 0.28 -6.24 8.09
N ILE A 151 -0.91 -5.65 8.05
CA ILE A 151 -1.11 -4.20 8.26
C ILE A 151 -0.63 -3.83 9.66
N ASP A 152 -1.05 -4.58 10.68
CA ASP A 152 -0.67 -4.34 12.07
C ASP A 152 0.84 -4.50 12.32
N ALA A 153 1.49 -5.47 11.68
CA ALA A 153 2.94 -5.65 11.73
C ALA A 153 3.72 -4.55 10.98
N SER A 154 3.05 -3.75 10.14
CA SER A 154 3.69 -2.64 9.43
C SER A 154 3.94 -1.43 10.34
N PHE A 155 3.24 -1.31 11.47
CA PHE A 155 3.45 -0.23 12.44
C PHE A 155 4.67 -0.49 13.33
N GLN A 156 5.48 0.55 13.58
CA GLN A 156 6.40 0.54 14.71
C GLN A 156 5.60 0.67 16.00
N ARG A 157 5.93 -0.18 16.98
CA ARG A 157 5.25 -0.22 18.28
C ARG A 157 6.16 0.33 19.37
N GLY A 158 5.62 1.27 20.14
CA GLY A 158 6.18 1.75 21.40
C GLY A 158 5.50 1.09 22.60
N PRO A 159 5.76 1.58 23.83
CA PRO A 159 5.18 1.04 25.05
C PRO A 159 3.64 1.08 25.09
N GLU A 160 3.04 2.04 24.40
CA GLU A 160 1.59 2.31 24.41
C GLU A 160 0.87 1.83 23.13
N GLY A 161 1.57 1.15 22.22
CA GLY A 161 1.03 0.71 20.93
C GLY A 161 1.72 1.38 19.73
N PRO A 162 1.07 1.46 18.56
CA PRO A 162 1.61 2.15 17.39
C PRO A 162 2.07 3.58 17.70
N ILE A 163 3.27 3.94 17.25
CA ILE A 163 3.86 5.26 17.53
C ILE A 163 3.26 6.29 16.59
N LEU A 164 2.42 7.19 17.11
CA LEU A 164 1.85 8.31 16.35
C LEU A 164 2.95 9.33 16.01
N VAL A 165 2.91 9.87 14.79
CA VAL A 165 3.70 11.03 14.39
C VAL A 165 2.93 12.30 14.78
N PRO A 166 3.42 13.10 15.75
CA PRO A 166 2.70 14.28 16.22
C PRO A 166 2.52 15.31 15.11
N ASP A 167 1.38 16.01 15.13
CA ASP A 167 1.05 17.13 14.23
C ASP A 167 1.10 16.79 12.73
N ALA A 168 0.98 15.50 12.38
CA ALA A 168 1.00 15.01 11.00
C ALA A 168 -0.36 14.40 10.61
N ALA A 169 -1.08 15.09 9.74
CA ALA A 169 -2.31 14.63 9.08
C ALA A 169 -2.61 15.50 7.85
N TYR A 170 -3.35 14.98 6.87
CA TYR A 170 -3.87 15.76 5.74
C TYR A 170 -5.24 16.38 6.04
N SER A 171 -5.96 15.87 7.03
CA SER A 171 -7.31 16.24 7.40
C SER A 171 -7.58 15.94 8.88
N ARG A 172 -8.84 15.95 9.29
CA ARG A 172 -9.28 15.55 10.64
C ARG A 172 -9.66 14.06 10.74
N PHE A 173 -9.51 13.32 9.65
CA PHE A 173 -9.96 11.94 9.51
C PHE A 173 -8.81 10.95 9.36
N ASP A 174 -7.58 11.47 9.27
CA ASP A 174 -6.39 10.67 9.05
C ASP A 174 -5.28 11.01 10.05
N GLY A 175 -4.26 10.18 10.05
CA GLY A 175 -3.05 10.39 10.83
C GLY A 175 -1.89 9.55 10.30
N PHE A 176 -0.69 9.92 10.75
CA PHE A 176 0.54 9.21 10.42
C PHE A 176 1.12 8.51 11.64
N TYR A 177 1.63 7.30 11.43
CA TYR A 177 2.32 6.50 12.45
C TYR A 177 3.68 6.07 11.93
N GLU A 178 4.68 5.95 12.81
CA GLU A 178 5.99 5.39 12.43
C GLU A 178 5.82 3.94 11.96
N ALA A 179 6.54 3.55 10.89
CA ALA A 179 6.38 2.23 10.26
C ALA A 179 7.68 1.44 10.17
N ASN A 180 7.55 0.12 10.15
CA ASN A 180 8.67 -0.79 9.97
C ASN A 180 9.14 -0.78 8.51
N GLY A 181 10.45 -0.80 8.32
CA GLY A 181 11.08 -0.86 6.99
C GLY A 181 11.63 0.48 6.52
N HIS A 182 12.30 0.44 5.38
CA HIS A 182 12.92 1.60 4.76
C HIS A 182 12.32 1.81 3.38
N PHE A 183 12.06 3.06 3.06
CA PHE A 183 11.49 3.49 1.80
C PHE A 183 12.59 3.91 0.82
N ASN A 184 12.41 3.60 -0.45
CA ASN A 184 13.10 4.24 -1.58
C ASN A 184 12.27 4.08 -2.86
N ALA A 185 12.71 4.68 -3.96
CA ALA A 185 11.99 4.68 -5.24
C ALA A 185 11.73 3.28 -5.84
N LEU A 186 12.48 2.25 -5.43
CA LEU A 186 12.30 0.87 -5.88
C LEU A 186 11.47 0.02 -4.88
N ILE A 187 11.41 0.45 -3.62
CA ILE A 187 10.71 -0.19 -2.50
C ILE A 187 9.83 0.86 -1.83
N GLY A 188 8.66 1.09 -2.42
CA GLY A 188 7.69 2.07 -1.98
C GLY A 188 6.31 1.50 -1.68
N CYS A 189 5.33 2.38 -1.57
CA CYS A 189 3.92 2.06 -1.35
C CYS A 189 3.40 0.92 -2.23
N ASN A 190 3.66 0.97 -3.54
CA ASN A 190 3.19 -0.05 -4.48
C ASN A 190 3.77 -1.44 -4.17
N THR A 191 5.01 -1.52 -3.68
CA THR A 191 5.60 -2.80 -3.29
C THR A 191 5.06 -3.31 -1.95
N TRP A 192 4.72 -2.41 -1.02
CA TRP A 192 4.03 -2.74 0.23
C TRP A 192 2.60 -3.23 -0.05
N THR A 193 1.83 -2.51 -0.87
CA THR A 193 0.49 -2.90 -1.34
C THR A 193 0.55 -4.25 -2.03
N ALA A 194 1.51 -4.48 -2.93
CA ALA A 194 1.68 -5.77 -3.57
C ALA A 194 1.99 -6.89 -2.56
N ALA A 195 2.74 -6.62 -1.50
CA ALA A 195 3.00 -7.59 -0.44
C ALA A 195 1.76 -7.91 0.38
N ALA A 196 0.98 -6.89 0.76
CA ALA A 196 -0.29 -7.04 1.45
C ALA A 196 -1.29 -7.87 0.65
N LEU A 197 -1.44 -7.59 -0.66
CA LEU A 197 -2.30 -8.36 -1.56
C LEU A 197 -1.88 -9.83 -1.63
N ARG A 198 -0.57 -10.10 -1.70
CA ARG A 198 -0.06 -11.48 -1.67
C ARG A 198 -0.32 -12.18 -0.35
N THR A 199 -0.23 -11.47 0.78
CA THR A 199 -0.61 -12.00 2.09
C THR A 199 -2.11 -12.30 2.15
N ALA A 200 -2.94 -11.46 1.51
CA ALA A 200 -4.37 -11.68 1.31
C ALA A 200 -4.69 -12.77 0.26
N GLY A 201 -3.70 -13.54 -0.20
CA GLY A 201 -3.87 -14.64 -1.14
C GLY A 201 -4.17 -14.23 -2.58
N LEU A 202 -4.06 -12.95 -2.91
CA LEU A 202 -4.09 -12.43 -4.28
C LEU A 202 -2.71 -12.55 -4.93
N ARG A 203 -2.65 -12.31 -6.24
CA ARG A 203 -1.42 -12.40 -7.02
C ARG A 203 -1.02 -11.06 -7.60
N THR A 204 0.27 -10.77 -7.53
CA THR A 204 0.87 -9.60 -8.20
C THR A 204 2.13 -10.05 -8.94
N GLY A 205 2.77 -9.14 -9.67
CA GLY A 205 4.13 -9.35 -10.13
C GLY A 205 5.10 -9.53 -8.95
N TRP A 206 6.29 -10.05 -9.23
CA TRP A 206 7.41 -10.07 -8.29
C TRP A 206 7.87 -8.67 -7.86
N TRP A 207 7.73 -7.68 -8.73
CA TRP A 207 8.17 -6.31 -8.48
C TRP A 207 7.29 -5.30 -9.20
N ASN A 208 6.58 -4.49 -8.42
CA ASN A 208 5.64 -3.47 -8.89
C ASN A 208 5.93 -2.11 -8.22
N PRO A 209 6.97 -1.39 -8.63
CA PRO A 209 7.35 -0.12 -8.00
C PRO A 209 6.43 1.06 -8.38
N LEU A 210 5.66 0.92 -9.47
CA LEU A 210 4.80 1.99 -10.00
C LEU A 210 3.32 1.59 -9.92
N PRO A 211 2.39 2.55 -9.75
CA PRO A 211 0.97 2.21 -9.66
C PRO A 211 0.42 1.58 -10.94
N VAL A 212 0.91 2.04 -12.11
CA VAL A 212 0.54 1.44 -13.41
C VAL A 212 0.99 -0.02 -13.54
N SER A 213 2.15 -0.38 -12.98
CA SER A 213 2.64 -1.77 -13.05
C SER A 213 1.89 -2.66 -12.08
N LEU A 214 1.58 -2.18 -10.87
CA LEU A 214 0.73 -2.91 -9.93
C LEU A 214 -0.68 -3.09 -10.47
N GLY A 215 -1.30 -2.02 -10.98
CA GLY A 215 -2.62 -2.06 -11.60
C GLY A 215 -2.70 -3.03 -12.77
N LEU A 216 -1.64 -3.12 -13.59
CA LEU A 216 -1.54 -4.15 -14.63
C LEU A 216 -1.47 -5.56 -14.02
N SER A 217 -0.60 -5.81 -13.03
CA SER A 217 -0.48 -7.13 -12.40
C SER A 217 -1.79 -7.57 -11.75
N MET A 218 -2.51 -6.67 -11.07
CA MET A 218 -3.80 -6.99 -10.45
C MET A 218 -4.81 -7.50 -11.49
N ARG A 219 -4.97 -6.78 -12.61
CA ARG A 219 -5.86 -7.16 -13.73
C ARG A 219 -5.47 -8.45 -14.44
N LEU A 220 -4.18 -8.81 -14.44
CA LEU A 220 -3.71 -10.01 -15.13
C LEU A 220 -3.93 -11.29 -14.31
N TYR A 221 -4.01 -11.20 -12.98
CA TYR A 221 -3.94 -12.38 -12.12
C TYR A 221 -5.11 -12.58 -11.16
N ASN A 222 -6.01 -11.62 -11.02
CA ASN A 222 -7.15 -11.68 -10.12
C ASN A 222 -8.38 -11.15 -10.86
#